data_AF-A0A1L5KW75-F1
#
_entry.id   AF-A0A1L5KW75-F1
#
_cell.length_a   1.000
_cell.length_b   1.000
_cell.length_c   1.000
_cell.angle_alpha   90.00
_cell.angle_beta   90.00
_cell.angle_gamma   90.00
#
_symmetry.space_group_name_H-M   'P 1'
#
loop_
_entity.id
_entity.type
_entity.pdbx_description
1 polymer ?
#
loop_
_entity_poly.entity_id
_entity_poly.type
_entity_poly.pdbx_seq_one_letter_code
_entity_poly.pdbx_strand_id
1 'polypeptide(L)' 'MISNAERVERILEGSGKVAAVIQGHYHPGYFQRIHGIPYYTLKAVCEGEGCPCALLETGSGEPSFQWMEA' A
#
# COMPACT_ATOMS: atom_id res chain seq x y z
N MET A 1 -4.91 14.62 -0.03
CA MET A 1 -6.21 13.93 0.15
C MET A 1 -6.81 13.72 -1.23
N ILE A 2 -7.14 12.49 -1.60
CA ILE A 2 -7.67 12.16 -2.93
C ILE A 2 -9.20 12.24 -2.87
N SER A 3 -9.80 13.10 -3.69
CA SER A 3 -11.21 13.50 -3.57
C SER A 3 -12.22 12.37 -3.85
N ASN A 4 -11.81 11.34 -4.58
CA ASN A 4 -12.63 10.18 -4.92
C ASN A 4 -12.20 8.89 -4.21
N ALA A 5 -11.41 8.98 -3.14
CA ALA A 5 -10.89 7.82 -2.40
C ALA A 5 -12.01 6.86 -1.98
N GLU A 6 -13.06 7.37 -1.33
CA GLU A 6 -14.20 6.55 -0.87
C GLU A 6 -14.88 5.79 -2.03
N ARG A 7 -15.02 6.42 -3.20
CA ARG A 7 -15.61 5.76 -4.37
C ARG A 7 -14.73 4.63 -4.88
N VAL A 8 -13.41 4.82 -4.88
CA VAL A 8 -12.45 3.79 -5.29
C VAL A 8 -12.42 2.66 -4.28
N GLU A 9 -12.36 2.96 -2.98
CA GLU A 9 -12.38 1.98 -1.89
C GLU A 9 -13.58 1.03 -2.00
N ARG A 10 -14.78 1.55 -2.24
CA ARG A 10 -15.99 0.73 -2.45
C ARG A 10 -15.93 -0.17 -3.70
N ILE A 11 -15.30 0.30 -4.78
CA ILE A 11 -15.11 -0.51 -5.99
C ILE A 11 -14.14 -1.66 -5.72
N LEU A 12 -13.05 -1.39 -5.00
CA LEU A 12 -12.04 -2.39 -4.65
C LEU A 12 -12.62 -3.45 -3.70
N GLU A 13 -13.30 -3.02 -2.63
CA GLU A 13 -14.02 -3.91 -1.71
C GLU A 13 -15.07 -4.74 -2.44
N GLY A 14 -15.96 -4.09 -3.20
CA GLY A 14 -17.05 -4.76 -3.92
C GLY A 14 -16.59 -5.76 -4.98
N SER A 15 -15.33 -5.68 -5.43
CA SER A 15 -14.77 -6.66 -6.35
C SER A 15 -14.55 -8.03 -5.72
N GLY A 16 -14.31 -8.10 -4.41
CA GLY A 16 -13.90 -9.32 -3.70
C GLY A 16 -12.60 -9.96 -4.20
N LYS A 17 -11.82 -9.27 -5.06
CA LYS A 17 -10.65 -9.81 -5.76
C LYS A 17 -9.33 -9.17 -5.34
N VAL A 18 -9.40 -8.04 -4.64
CA VAL A 18 -8.22 -7.23 -4.31
C VAL A 18 -7.61 -7.74 -3.01
N ALA A 19 -6.40 -8.29 -3.10
CA ALA A 19 -5.66 -8.81 -1.95
C ALA A 19 -4.89 -7.71 -1.18
N ALA A 20 -4.45 -6.65 -1.87
CA ALA A 20 -3.74 -5.51 -1.30
C ALA A 20 -3.76 -4.30 -2.27
N VAL A 21 -3.51 -3.10 -1.75
CA VAL A 21 -3.27 -1.88 -2.53
C VAL A 21 -1.87 -1.35 -2.24
N ILE A 22 -1.09 -1.05 -3.28
CA ILE A 22 0.21 -0.39 -3.17
C ILE A 22 0.07 1.02 -3.75
N GLN A 23 0.43 2.04 -2.97
CA GLN A 23 0.32 3.44 -3.36
C GLN A 23 1.54 4.25 -2.91
N GLY A 24 1.66 5.48 -3.40
CA GLY A 24 2.67 6.45 -2.98
C GLY A 24 2.02 7.72 -2.42
N HIS A 25 2.48 8.88 -2.89
CA HIS A 25 1.97 10.22 -2.54
C HIS A 25 2.31 10.72 -1.14
N TYR A 26 2.13 9.92 -0.07
CA TYR A 26 2.57 10.31 1.27
C TYR A 26 3.99 9.81 1.54
N HIS A 27 4.97 10.69 1.34
CA HIS A 27 6.39 10.36 1.30
C HIS A 27 6.96 9.62 2.52
N PRO A 28 6.50 9.86 3.77
CA PRO A 28 6.96 9.09 4.92
C PRO A 28 6.60 7.61 4.89
N GLY A 29 5.69 7.21 3.99
CA GLY A 29 5.10 5.89 3.95
C GLY A 29 4.05 5.69 5.04
N TYR A 30 3.22 4.66 4.87
CA TYR A 30 2.15 4.33 5.82
C TYR A 30 1.58 2.92 5.57
N PHE A 31 0.99 2.34 6.61
CA PHE A 31 0.18 1.14 6.50
C PHE A 31 -1.20 1.40 7.10
N GLN A 32 -2.24 1.00 6.39
CA GLN A 32 -3.61 1.03 6.90
C GLN A 32 -4.41 -0.13 6.33
N ARG A 33 -5.54 -0.44 6.98
CA ARG A 33 -6.51 -1.42 6.48
C ARG A 33 -7.84 -0.73 6.26
N ILE A 34 -8.36 -0.81 5.04
CA ILE A 34 -9.65 -0.24 4.67
C ILE A 34 -10.52 -1.38 4.15
N HIS A 35 -11.70 -1.58 4.73
CA HIS A 35 -12.62 -2.66 4.35
C HIS A 35 -11.96 -4.05 4.31
N GLY A 36 -11.04 -4.31 5.24
CA GLY A 36 -10.29 -5.58 5.30
C GLY A 36 -9.11 -5.69 4.33
N ILE A 37 -8.99 -4.82 3.32
CA ILE A 37 -7.89 -4.81 2.35
C ILE A 37 -6.69 -4.05 2.97
N PRO A 38 -5.46 -4.61 2.95
CA PRO A 38 -4.25 -3.90 3.36
C PRO A 38 -3.80 -2.89 2.30
N TYR A 39 -3.47 -1.67 2.74
CA TYR A 39 -2.95 -0.58 1.92
C TYR A 39 -1.53 -0.24 2.38
N TYR A 40 -0.57 -0.39 1.48
CA TYR A 40 0.83 -0.05 1.69
C TYR A 40 1.16 1.22 0.94
N THR A 41 1.54 2.27 1.67
CA THR A 41 2.00 3.53 1.11
C THR A 41 3.52 3.54 1.17
N LEU A 42 4.17 3.49 0.01
CA LEU A 42 5.63 3.40 -0.11
C LEU A 42 6.30 4.70 0.34
N LYS A 43 7.44 4.56 1.04
CA LYS A 43 8.35 5.67 1.30
C LYS A 43 8.88 6.24 -0.02
N ALA A 44 9.01 7.56 -0.11
CA ALA A 44 9.54 8.20 -1.30
C ALA A 44 11.05 7.96 -1.43
N VAL A 45 11.51 7.69 -2.65
CA VAL A 45 12.94 7.51 -2.96
C VAL A 45 13.68 8.85 -3.16
N CYS A 46 12.96 9.96 -3.22
CA CYS A 46 13.51 11.30 -3.46
C CYS A 46 13.68 12.11 -2.17
N GLU A 47 13.42 11.52 -1.00
CA GLU A 47 13.63 12.15 0.30
C GLU A 47 14.77 11.44 1.04
N GLY A 48 15.66 12.24 1.63
CA GLY A 48 16.84 11.73 2.34
C GLY A 48 17.93 11.20 1.41
N GLU A 49 18.88 10.45 1.98
CA GLU A 49 20.03 9.88 1.27
C GLU A 49 19.85 8.38 0.94
N GLY A 50 18.79 7.76 1.45
CA GLY A 50 18.49 6.34 1.24
C GLY A 50 17.70 6.07 -0.04
N CYS A 51 17.69 4.81 -0.47
CA CYS A 51 16.85 4.28 -1.54
C CYS A 51 15.88 3.23 -0.96
N PRO A 52 14.83 3.65 -0.22
CA PRO A 52 13.92 2.71 0.43
C PRO A 52 13.21 1.86 -0.61
N CYS A 53 13.07 0.57 -0.31
CA CYS A 53 12.30 -0.37 -1.11
C CYS A 53 11.47 -1.29 -0.20
N ALA A 54 10.71 -2.19 -0.80
CA ALA A 54 9.95 -3.16 -0.04
C ALA A 54 9.87 -4.49 -0.79
N LEU A 55 9.85 -5.57 -0.02
CA LEU A 55 9.55 -6.91 -0.49
C LEU A 55 8.07 -7.20 -0.20
N LEU A 56 7.31 -7.53 -1.23
CA LEU A 56 5.96 -8.07 -1.12
C LEU A 56 5.99 -9.54 -1.53
N GLU A 57 5.67 -10.45 -0.61
CA GLU A 57 5.51 -11.86 -0.95
C GLU A 57 4.04 -12.21 -1.11
N THR A 58 3.74 -12.96 -2.16
CA THR A 58 2.39 -13.39 -2.49
C THR A 58 2.27 -14.90 -2.37
N GLY A 59 1.13 -15.38 -1.92
CA GLY A 59 0.82 -16.81 -1.82
C GLY A 59 -0.68 -17.06 -1.79
N SER A 60 -1.10 -18.21 -1.24
CA SER A 60 -2.51 -18.52 -1.02
C SER A 60 -3.14 -17.75 0.16
N GLY A 61 -2.33 -17.06 0.98
CA GLY A 61 -2.77 -16.26 2.11
C GLY A 61 -2.71 -14.74 1.87
N GLU A 62 -2.85 -13.97 2.94
CA GLU A 62 -2.65 -12.52 2.89
C GLU A 62 -1.20 -12.20 2.46
N PRO A 63 -0.96 -11.23 1.56
CA PRO A 63 0.40 -10.85 1.17
C PRO A 63 1.21 -10.36 2.38
N SER A 64 2.46 -10.84 2.50
CA SER A 64 3.40 -10.30 3.50
C SER A 64 4.14 -9.10 2.90
N PHE A 65 4.41 -8.09 3.73
CA PHE A 65 5.08 -6.87 3.30
C PHE A 65 6.21 -6.53 4.28
N GLN A 66 7.42 -6.35 3.76
CA GLN A 66 8.59 -5.97 4.53
C GLN A 66 9.24 -4.71 3.94
N TRP A 67 9.34 -3.66 4.76
CA TRP A 67 10.16 -2.50 4.43
C TRP A 67 11.63 -2.87 4.43
N MET A 68 12.34 -2.44 3.41
CA MET A 68 13.77 -2.54 3.31
C MET A 68 14.31 -1.12 3.37
N GLU A 69 14.94 -0.79 4.49
CA GLU A 69 15.69 0.46 4.60
C GLU A 69 17.02 0.28 3.84
N ALA A 70 17.43 1.35 3.16
CA ALA A 70 18.76 1.48 2.56
C ALA A 70 19.67 2.29 3.47
#